data_AF-A0A135T0K1-F1
#
_entry.id   AF-A0A135T0K1-F1
#
_cell.length_a   1.000
_cell.length_b   1.000
_cell.length_c   1.000
_cell.angle_alpha   90.00
_cell.angle_beta   90.00
_cell.angle_gamma   90.00
#
_symmetry.space_group_name_H-M   'P 1'
#
loop_
_entity.id
_entity.type
_entity.pdbx_description
1 polymer ?
#
loop_
_entity_poly.entity_id
_entity_poly.type
_entity_poly.pdbx_seq_one_letter_code
_entity_poly.pdbx_strand_id
1 'polypeptide(L)'
;MRLLTLNVHMEVFVGGAAAISFLQTVRQVVVRQIGPSPFSHNDGMETMLEAESPEARRSISSDEAVDLGNQQRLDYLRCYYTITEGLINILDSDDQRELMCLTDSISIEVTSAFDENTSADKAAWPSNHSSHLSDAIRDMVMAIGAQCSSAPEAQDHSFTFFRKAQQQAFSGLLEDPDLDMVRLFLLMAFYMLGNCRRNTAYMYISIAVRAALALGLHSQSLYTCEPKSHQCGLLK
;
A
#
# COMPACT_ATOMS: atom_id res chain seq x y z
N MET A 1 -38.58 -39.00 -2.60
CA MET A 1 -37.80 -39.53 -1.46
C MET A 1 -36.37 -39.72 -1.97
N ARG A 2 -35.37 -38.87 -1.71
CA ARG A 2 -34.79 -38.42 -0.43
C ARG A 2 -34.32 -36.95 -0.51
N LEU A 3 -34.30 -36.34 0.67
CA LEU A 3 -33.98 -34.96 1.05
C LEU A 3 -32.52 -34.56 0.77
N LEU A 4 -32.28 -33.32 0.32
CA LEU A 4 -31.22 -32.47 0.87
C LEU A 4 -31.75 -31.04 1.00
N THR A 5 -32.00 -30.65 2.24
CA THR A 5 -32.29 -29.29 2.69
C THR A 5 -31.01 -28.47 2.69
N LEU A 6 -30.95 -27.44 1.85
CA LEU A 6 -30.09 -26.27 2.10
C LEU A 6 -31.02 -25.15 2.55
N ASN A 7 -31.10 -25.02 3.87
CA ASN A 7 -31.75 -23.90 4.53
C ASN A 7 -30.84 -22.68 4.34
N VAL A 8 -31.33 -21.70 3.60
CA VAL A 8 -31.29 -20.24 3.87
C VAL A 8 -31.52 -19.53 2.53
N HIS A 9 -32.72 -18.96 2.41
CA HIS A 9 -33.09 -18.00 1.37
C HIS A 9 -32.24 -16.74 1.51
N MET A 10 -31.09 -16.68 0.84
CA MET A 10 -30.37 -15.44 0.61
C MET A 10 -30.33 -15.20 -0.90
N GLU A 11 -31.11 -14.23 -1.37
CA GLU A 11 -30.93 -13.68 -2.71
C GLU A 11 -29.62 -12.92 -2.72
N VAL A 12 -28.55 -13.59 -3.14
CA VAL A 12 -27.22 -12.99 -3.27
C VAL A 12 -27.16 -12.25 -4.60
N PHE A 13 -26.91 -10.94 -4.55
CA PHE A 13 -26.68 -10.12 -5.73
C PHE A 13 -25.47 -10.66 -6.51
N VAL A 14 -25.75 -11.22 -7.69
CA VAL A 14 -24.77 -11.81 -8.61
C VAL A 14 -24.09 -10.68 -9.38
N GLY A 15 -23.07 -10.07 -8.77
CA GLY A 15 -22.04 -9.33 -9.51
C GLY A 15 -21.25 -10.28 -10.43
N GLY A 16 -20.49 -9.74 -11.39
CA GLY A 16 -19.84 -10.48 -12.49
C GLY A 16 -19.07 -11.77 -12.15
N ALA A 17 -18.73 -12.02 -10.88
CA ALA A 17 -18.25 -13.31 -10.39
C ALA A 17 -19.26 -14.47 -10.54
N ALA A 18 -20.56 -14.25 -10.37
CA ALA A 18 -21.53 -15.35 -10.44
C ALA A 18 -21.98 -15.70 -11.87
N ALA A 19 -21.76 -14.82 -12.85
CA ALA A 19 -21.77 -15.21 -14.27
C ALA A 19 -20.63 -16.20 -14.58
N ILE A 20 -19.46 -16.01 -13.95
CA ILE A 20 -18.30 -16.93 -14.08
C ILE A 20 -18.59 -18.26 -13.38
N SER A 21 -19.15 -18.27 -12.17
CA SER A 21 -19.54 -19.51 -11.47
C SER A 21 -20.62 -20.29 -12.22
N PHE A 22 -21.59 -19.60 -12.82
CA PHE A 22 -22.59 -20.22 -13.68
C PHE A 22 -21.95 -20.82 -14.93
N LEU A 23 -21.08 -20.07 -15.61
CA LEU A 23 -20.37 -20.55 -16.79
C LEU A 23 -19.47 -21.76 -16.47
N GLN A 24 -18.78 -21.75 -15.32
CA GLN A 24 -18.00 -22.87 -14.82
C GLN A 24 -18.88 -24.09 -14.55
N THR A 25 -20.07 -23.89 -13.98
CA THR A 25 -21.05 -24.97 -13.75
C THR A 25 -21.53 -25.55 -15.08
N VAL A 26 -21.90 -24.71 -16.05
CA VAL A 26 -22.31 -25.14 -17.40
C VAL A 26 -21.18 -25.91 -18.09
N ARG A 27 -19.93 -25.44 -17.99
CA ARG A 27 -18.76 -26.14 -18.53
C ARG A 27 -18.58 -27.52 -17.89
N GLN A 28 -18.69 -27.63 -16.56
CA GLN A 28 -18.57 -28.91 -15.87
C GLN A 28 -19.66 -29.91 -16.29
N VAL A 29 -20.89 -29.42 -16.50
CA VAL A 29 -21.99 -30.24 -17.02
C VAL A 29 -21.70 -30.71 -18.45
N VAL A 30 -21.21 -29.81 -19.31
CA VAL A 30 -20.83 -30.12 -20.70
C VAL A 30 -19.69 -31.14 -20.77
N VAL A 31 -18.65 -31.03 -19.93
CA VAL A 31 -17.56 -32.04 -19.86
C VAL A 31 -18.11 -33.41 -19.50
N ARG A 32 -19.02 -33.49 -18.53
CA ARG A 32 -19.62 -34.77 -18.10
C ARG A 32 -20.48 -35.43 -19.17
N GLN A 33 -21.07 -34.65 -20.07
CA GLN A 33 -22.03 -35.15 -21.06
C GLN A 33 -21.43 -35.34 -22.46
N ILE A 34 -20.49 -34.49 -22.86
CA ILE A 34 -19.98 -34.41 -24.24
C ILE A 34 -18.46 -34.65 -24.31
N GLY A 35 -17.77 -34.63 -23.16
CA GLY A 35 -16.32 -34.74 -23.08
C GLY A 35 -15.60 -33.38 -23.20
N PRO A 36 -14.27 -33.33 -23.00
CA PRO A 36 -13.50 -32.10 -23.07
C PRO A 36 -13.56 -31.48 -24.48
N SER A 37 -13.95 -30.20 -24.53
CA SER A 37 -14.10 -29.38 -25.73
C SER A 37 -13.45 -27.99 -25.54
N PRO A 38 -13.22 -27.22 -26.62
CA PRO A 38 -12.66 -25.86 -26.55
C PRO A 38 -13.54 -24.86 -25.78
N PHE A 39 -14.83 -25.17 -25.62
CA PHE A 39 -15.74 -24.39 -24.80
C PHE A 39 -15.56 -24.70 -23.30
N SER A 40 -15.21 -25.93 -22.95
CA SER A 40 -15.06 -26.41 -21.57
C SER A 40 -13.64 -26.38 -21.01
N HIS A 41 -12.61 -26.38 -21.88
CA HIS A 41 -11.22 -26.18 -21.53
C HIS A 41 -10.71 -25.03 -22.37
N ASN A 42 -10.43 -23.92 -21.72
CA ASN A 42 -9.69 -22.81 -22.31
C ASN A 42 -8.58 -22.46 -21.32
N ASP A 43 -7.38 -22.97 -21.56
CA ASP A 43 -6.20 -22.76 -20.72
C ASP A 43 -5.88 -21.27 -20.52
N GLY A 44 -6.35 -20.40 -21.42
CA GLY A 44 -6.21 -18.95 -21.30
C GLY A 44 -7.17 -18.27 -20.33
N MET A 45 -8.22 -18.94 -19.84
CA MET A 45 -9.20 -18.37 -18.90
C MET A 45 -9.04 -18.89 -17.46
N GLU A 46 -8.38 -20.05 -17.28
CA GLU A 46 -7.97 -20.56 -15.96
C GLU A 46 -6.63 -19.97 -15.50
N THR A 47 -5.99 -19.14 -16.32
CA THR A 47 -4.95 -18.26 -15.82
C THR A 47 -5.62 -17.25 -14.89
N MET A 48 -5.41 -17.42 -13.58
CA MET A 48 -5.60 -16.34 -12.63
C MET A 48 -5.00 -15.08 -13.26
N LEU A 49 -5.81 -14.04 -13.46
CA LEU A 49 -5.39 -12.77 -14.07
C LEU A 49 -4.29 -12.03 -13.28
N GLU A 50 -3.83 -12.64 -12.20
CA GLU A 50 -2.77 -12.18 -11.34
C GLU A 50 -1.74 -13.30 -11.24
N ALA A 51 -0.51 -13.02 -11.65
CA ALA A 51 0.60 -13.92 -11.38
C ALA A 51 0.72 -14.10 -9.85
N GLU A 52 0.79 -15.35 -9.39
CA GLU A 52 1.08 -15.65 -8.00
C GLU A 52 2.44 -15.01 -7.65
N SER A 53 2.45 -14.04 -6.73
CA SER A 53 3.70 -13.34 -6.40
C SER A 53 4.69 -14.35 -5.80
N PRO A 54 5.90 -14.50 -6.37
CA PRO A 54 6.97 -15.32 -5.76
C PRO A 54 7.36 -14.79 -4.38
N GLU A 55 6.98 -13.55 -4.07
CA GLU A 55 7.29 -12.84 -2.84
C GLU A 55 6.33 -13.23 -1.71
N ALA A 56 5.10 -13.67 -2.02
CA ALA A 56 4.15 -14.20 -1.02
C ALA A 56 4.67 -15.48 -0.33
N ARG A 57 5.64 -16.17 -0.94
CA ARG A 57 6.31 -17.36 -0.40
C ARG A 57 7.56 -17.05 0.43
N ARG A 58 8.06 -15.80 0.41
CA ARG A 58 9.25 -15.42 1.18
C ARG A 58 8.86 -15.05 2.60
N SER A 59 9.09 -15.95 3.54
CA SER A 59 9.12 -15.60 4.96
C SER A 59 10.43 -14.86 5.23
N ILE A 60 10.36 -13.55 5.43
CA ILE A 60 11.52 -12.81 5.91
C ILE A 60 11.26 -12.46 7.37
N SER A 61 12.26 -12.71 8.20
CA SER A 61 12.30 -12.26 9.59
C SER A 61 12.23 -10.73 9.62
N SER A 62 11.43 -10.18 10.52
CA SER A 62 11.20 -8.74 10.72
C SER A 62 12.46 -7.88 10.97
N ASP A 63 13.65 -8.49 11.02
CA ASP A 63 14.91 -7.87 11.44
C ASP A 63 15.94 -7.68 10.31
N GLU A 64 15.57 -7.95 9.04
CA GLU A 64 16.45 -7.61 7.91
C GLU A 64 16.42 -6.09 7.68
N ALA A 65 17.35 -5.38 8.32
CA ALA A 65 17.69 -4.01 7.97
C ALA A 65 18.20 -3.99 6.53
N VAL A 66 17.60 -3.15 5.68
CA VAL A 66 18.07 -2.97 4.31
C VAL A 66 19.22 -1.97 4.38
N ASP A 67 20.43 -2.42 4.07
CA ASP A 67 21.61 -1.55 4.03
C ASP A 67 21.55 -0.69 2.77
N LEU A 68 20.86 0.46 2.86
CA LEU A 68 20.83 1.45 1.80
C LEU A 68 21.92 2.49 2.01
N GLY A 69 22.65 2.81 0.96
CA GLY A 69 23.45 4.04 0.91
C GLY A 69 22.55 5.28 0.81
N ASN A 70 23.04 6.44 1.26
CA ASN A 70 22.28 7.70 1.22
C ASN A 70 21.87 8.09 -0.19
N GLN A 71 22.77 7.89 -1.17
CA GLN A 71 22.48 8.15 -2.57
C GLN A 71 21.32 7.29 -3.08
N GLN A 72 21.27 6.01 -2.70
CA GLN A 72 20.20 5.11 -3.11
C GLN A 72 18.85 5.48 -2.47
N ARG A 73 18.84 5.93 -1.21
CA ARG A 73 17.64 6.49 -0.56
C ARG A 73 17.12 7.72 -1.31
N LEU A 74 18.02 8.65 -1.66
CA LEU A 74 17.68 9.85 -2.43
C LEU A 74 17.15 9.51 -3.83
N ASP A 75 17.74 8.52 -4.49
CA ASP A 75 17.30 8.06 -5.80
C ASP A 75 15.88 7.45 -5.70
N TYR A 76 15.62 6.61 -4.70
CA TYR A 76 14.28 6.06 -4.46
C TYR A 76 13.26 7.15 -4.13
N LEU A 77 13.62 8.11 -3.28
CA LEU A 77 12.76 9.25 -2.94
C LEU A 77 12.42 10.08 -4.19
N ARG A 78 13.40 10.35 -5.06
CA ARG A 78 13.19 11.05 -6.33
C ARG A 78 12.28 10.25 -7.26
N CYS A 79 12.51 8.95 -7.38
CA CYS A 79 11.65 8.05 -8.18
C CYS A 79 10.21 8.12 -7.68
N TYR A 80 9.99 8.02 -6.37
CA TYR A 80 8.67 8.14 -5.74
C TYR A 80 7.95 9.43 -6.15
N TYR A 81 8.57 10.60 -5.96
CA TYR A 81 7.94 11.87 -6.32
C TYR A 81 7.67 11.96 -7.81
N THR A 82 8.62 11.53 -8.65
CA THR A 82 8.48 11.59 -10.12
C THR A 82 7.29 10.78 -10.63
N ILE A 83 7.03 9.60 -10.06
CA ILE A 83 5.94 8.71 -10.53
C ILE A 83 4.59 9.01 -9.89
N THR A 84 4.58 9.61 -8.70
CA THR A 84 3.34 9.97 -8.00
C THR A 84 2.87 11.38 -8.31
N GLU A 85 3.75 12.22 -8.88
CA GLU A 85 3.45 13.57 -9.33
C GLU A 85 2.20 13.60 -10.21
N GLY A 86 1.25 14.47 -9.86
CA GLY A 86 0.00 14.63 -10.59
C GLY A 86 -1.01 13.48 -10.43
N LEU A 87 -0.68 12.39 -9.74
CA LEU A 87 -1.57 11.25 -9.52
C LEU A 87 -2.01 11.13 -8.06
N ILE A 88 -1.06 11.14 -7.12
CA ILE A 88 -1.30 10.92 -5.69
C ILE A 88 -0.48 11.94 -4.90
N ASN A 89 -1.13 13.02 -4.43
CA ASN A 89 -0.48 14.02 -3.57
C ASN A 89 -0.97 13.88 -2.13
N ILE A 90 -0.40 12.91 -1.42
CA ILE A 90 -0.80 12.56 -0.05
C ILE A 90 0.14 13.19 1.01
N LEU A 91 1.40 13.39 0.64
CA LEU A 91 2.42 13.98 1.50
C LEU A 91 2.45 15.50 1.31
N ASP A 92 2.58 16.25 2.40
CA ASP A 92 2.71 17.70 2.33
C ASP A 92 4.17 18.16 2.22
N SER A 93 4.37 19.48 2.19
CA SER A 93 5.71 20.06 2.09
C SER A 93 6.59 19.81 3.31
N ASP A 94 5.99 19.59 4.49
CA ASP A 94 6.72 19.32 5.70
C ASP A 94 7.12 17.83 5.75
N ASP A 95 6.24 16.92 5.32
CA ASP A 95 6.55 15.50 5.11
C ASP A 95 7.73 15.34 4.12
N GLN A 96 7.72 16.11 3.01
CA GLN A 96 8.80 16.10 2.03
C GLN A 96 10.14 16.58 2.62
N ARG A 97 10.11 17.65 3.44
CA ARG A 97 11.31 18.16 4.11
C ARG A 97 11.85 17.17 5.13
N GLU A 98 10.98 16.51 5.88
CA GLU A 98 11.36 15.48 6.85
C GLU A 98 12.09 14.32 6.15
N LEU A 99 11.51 13.79 5.06
CA LEU A 99 12.13 12.73 4.24
C LEU A 99 13.50 13.12 3.69
N MET A 100 13.67 14.38 3.30
CA MET A 100 14.93 14.90 2.74
C MET A 100 15.97 15.19 3.83
N CYS A 101 15.57 15.72 4.98
CA CYS A 101 16.46 15.96 6.12
C CYS A 101 17.05 14.66 6.69
N LEU A 102 16.23 13.61 6.76
CA LEU A 102 16.66 12.29 7.23
C LEU A 102 17.66 11.61 6.29
N THR A 103 17.67 11.98 5.01
CA THR A 103 18.70 11.51 4.06
C THR A 103 20.00 12.30 4.20
N ASP A 104 19.93 13.57 4.57
CA ASP A 104 21.10 14.43 4.79
C ASP A 104 21.82 14.16 6.13
N SER A 105 21.09 13.90 7.22
CA SER A 105 21.69 13.67 8.55
C SER A 105 22.57 12.41 8.61
N ILE A 106 22.23 11.36 7.86
CA ILE A 106 23.06 10.16 7.71
C ILE A 106 24.37 10.46 6.95
N SER A 107 24.40 11.52 6.14
CA SER A 107 25.59 11.91 5.36
C SER A 107 26.68 12.56 6.22
N ILE A 108 26.31 13.17 7.36
CA ILE A 108 27.27 13.85 8.24
C ILE A 108 28.01 12.85 9.15
N GLU A 109 27.33 11.81 9.62
CA GLU A 109 27.94 10.80 10.51
C GLU A 109 29.01 9.94 9.81
N VAL A 110 28.85 9.68 8.50
CA VAL A 110 29.82 8.91 7.71
C VAL A 110 31.15 9.66 7.53
N THR A 111 31.14 10.99 7.55
CA THR A 111 32.37 11.80 7.48
C THR A 111 33.12 11.93 8.81
N SER A 112 32.51 11.57 9.95
CA SER A 112 33.13 11.67 11.28
C SER A 112 33.61 10.33 11.86
N ALA A 113 33.54 9.22 11.12
CA ALA A 113 33.98 7.91 11.60
C ALA A 113 35.50 7.70 11.40
N PHE A 114 36.31 8.46 12.14
CA PHE A 114 37.66 8.07 12.57
C PHE A 114 37.62 7.96 14.10
N ASP A 115 36.93 6.96 14.62
CA ASP A 115 37.16 6.44 15.98
C ASP A 115 36.65 5.00 16.06
N GLU A 116 37.59 4.06 16.06
CA GLU A 116 37.38 2.65 16.37
C GLU A 116 36.95 2.54 17.85
N ASN A 117 35.67 2.24 18.09
CA ASN A 117 35.13 1.45 19.22
C ASN A 117 33.70 1.85 19.60
N THR A 118 32.75 1.84 18.65
CA THR A 118 31.32 1.81 19.00
C THR A 118 30.66 0.69 18.21
N SER A 119 30.02 -0.21 18.95
CA SER A 119 29.22 -1.32 18.43
C SER A 119 28.31 -0.80 17.32
N ALA A 120 28.36 -1.46 16.16
CA ALA A 120 27.58 -1.16 14.99
C ALA A 120 26.07 -1.18 15.29
N ASP A 121 25.54 -0.03 15.70
CA ASP A 121 24.12 0.26 15.70
C ASP A 121 23.73 0.43 14.22
N LYS A 122 23.30 -0.71 13.67
CA LYS A 122 22.84 -0.92 12.30
C LYS A 122 21.88 0.20 11.89
N ALA A 123 21.96 0.60 10.62
CA ALA A 123 21.20 1.66 9.94
C ALA A 123 19.66 1.46 9.95
N ALA A 124 19.06 1.36 11.13
CA ALA A 124 17.69 1.73 11.38
C ALA A 124 17.64 3.26 11.40
N TRP A 125 16.58 3.83 10.83
CA TRP A 125 16.43 5.28 10.83
C TRP A 125 16.47 5.83 12.26
N PRO A 126 17.12 6.99 12.50
CA PRO A 126 17.25 7.52 13.85
C PRO A 126 15.88 7.82 14.46
N SER A 127 15.42 6.95 15.35
CA SER A 127 14.09 7.00 15.99
C SER A 127 13.96 8.06 17.10
N ASN A 128 14.90 9.00 17.19
CA ASN A 128 15.05 9.88 18.36
C ASN A 128 14.34 11.24 18.25
N HIS A 129 13.53 11.46 17.21
CA HIS A 129 12.67 12.64 17.09
C HIS A 129 11.22 12.20 16.89
N SER A 130 10.27 12.97 17.46
CA SER A 130 8.85 12.82 17.19
C SER A 130 8.60 13.16 15.72
N SER A 131 8.80 12.18 14.83
CA SER A 131 8.55 12.30 13.41
C SER A 131 7.08 12.56 13.20
N HIS A 132 6.75 13.59 12.41
CA HIS A 132 5.37 13.84 12.00
C HIS A 132 4.90 12.69 11.09
N LEU A 133 5.82 12.10 10.34
CA LEU A 133 5.56 11.02 9.42
C LEU A 133 5.74 9.64 10.07
N SER A 134 4.75 8.76 9.93
CA SER A 134 4.86 7.39 10.41
C SER A 134 5.91 6.59 9.64
N ASP A 135 6.60 5.69 10.37
CA ASP A 135 7.62 4.80 9.79
C ASP A 135 7.05 3.95 8.64
N ALA A 136 5.79 3.52 8.74
CA ALA A 136 5.11 2.75 7.71
C ALA A 136 4.93 3.54 6.39
N ILE A 137 4.63 4.84 6.48
CA ILE A 137 4.55 5.69 5.29
C ILE A 137 5.94 5.89 4.67
N ARG A 138 6.98 6.07 5.49
CA ARG A 138 8.38 6.17 5.02
C ARG A 138 8.82 4.91 4.30
N ASP A 139 8.52 3.75 4.87
CA ASP A 139 8.78 2.46 4.24
C ASP A 139 7.99 2.32 2.93
N MET A 140 6.73 2.77 2.85
CA MET A 140 5.98 2.77 1.58
C MET A 140 6.58 3.69 0.52
N VAL A 141 7.04 4.89 0.90
CA VAL A 141 7.74 5.80 -0.01
C VAL A 141 8.98 5.13 -0.58
N MET A 142 9.78 4.47 0.27
CA MET A 142 10.97 3.72 -0.16
C MET A 142 10.60 2.52 -1.03
N ALA A 143 9.52 1.80 -0.71
CA ALA A 143 9.07 0.65 -1.48
C ALA A 143 8.65 1.03 -2.91
N ILE A 144 7.83 2.08 -3.03
CA ILE A 144 7.35 2.60 -4.31
C ILE A 144 8.51 3.20 -5.13
N GLY A 145 9.41 3.94 -4.47
CA GLY A 145 10.62 4.48 -5.11
C GLY A 145 11.52 3.39 -5.67
N ALA A 146 11.75 2.32 -4.88
CA ALA A 146 12.54 1.17 -5.29
C ALA A 146 11.86 0.37 -6.43
N GLN A 147 10.54 0.20 -6.40
CA GLN A 147 9.77 -0.49 -7.45
C GLN A 147 10.00 0.12 -8.84
N CYS A 148 10.22 1.44 -8.92
CA CYS A 148 10.45 2.15 -10.17
C CYS A 148 11.92 2.47 -10.45
N SER A 149 12.84 2.01 -9.59
CA SER A 149 14.27 2.18 -9.81
C SER A 149 14.81 1.10 -10.75
N SER A 150 15.81 1.45 -11.56
CA SER A 150 16.50 0.52 -12.45
C SER A 150 17.67 -0.23 -11.78
N ALA A 151 17.91 -0.02 -10.49
CA ALA A 151 18.98 -0.69 -9.77
C ALA A 151 18.68 -2.21 -9.60
N PRO A 152 19.70 -3.09 -9.70
CA PRO A 152 19.49 -4.55 -9.71
C PRO A 152 18.89 -5.09 -8.41
N GLU A 153 19.21 -4.45 -7.27
CA GLU A 153 18.72 -4.82 -5.93
C GLU A 153 17.37 -4.17 -5.59
N ALA A 154 16.87 -3.25 -6.44
CA ALA A 154 15.73 -2.42 -6.10
C ALA A 154 14.44 -3.22 -5.91
N GLN A 155 14.25 -4.31 -6.63
CA GLN A 155 13.09 -5.18 -6.44
C GLN A 155 13.08 -5.82 -5.03
N ASP A 156 14.25 -6.22 -4.52
CA ASP A 156 14.34 -6.83 -3.20
C ASP A 156 14.14 -5.79 -2.09
N HIS A 157 14.72 -4.60 -2.27
CA HIS A 157 14.50 -3.46 -1.38
C HIS A 157 13.01 -3.08 -1.34
N SER A 158 12.40 -2.96 -2.52
CA SER A 158 10.97 -2.69 -2.74
C SER A 158 10.10 -3.64 -1.91
N PHE A 159 10.34 -4.95 -2.06
CA PHE A 159 9.59 -5.97 -1.34
C PHE A 159 9.81 -5.91 0.17
N THR A 160 11.05 -5.70 0.62
CA THR A 160 11.37 -5.68 2.05
C THR A 160 10.75 -4.47 2.75
N PHE A 161 10.82 -3.28 2.15
CA PHE A 161 10.14 -2.09 2.67
C PHE A 161 8.62 -2.26 2.66
N PHE A 162 8.04 -2.78 1.57
CA PHE A 162 6.60 -3.03 1.50
C PHE A 162 6.13 -3.95 2.63
N ARG A 163 6.85 -5.04 2.93
CA ARG A 163 6.47 -5.95 4.01
C ARG A 163 6.55 -5.28 5.38
N LYS A 164 7.57 -4.46 5.64
CA LYS A 164 7.67 -3.71 6.92
C LYS A 164 6.47 -2.80 7.12
N ALA A 165 6.17 -1.97 6.11
CA ALA A 165 4.98 -1.12 6.11
C ALA A 165 3.68 -1.92 6.27
N GLN A 166 3.54 -3.05 5.58
CA GLN A 166 2.37 -3.92 5.69
C GLN A 166 2.21 -4.48 7.11
N GLN A 167 3.29 -4.94 7.74
CA GLN A 167 3.24 -5.44 9.12
C GLN A 167 2.80 -4.34 10.10
N GLN A 168 3.31 -3.12 9.92
CA GLN A 168 2.92 -1.97 10.73
C GLN A 168 1.46 -1.56 10.47
N ALA A 169 1.01 -1.53 9.20
CA ALA A 169 -0.36 -1.20 8.82
C ALA A 169 -1.42 -2.10 9.46
N PHE A 170 -1.07 -3.37 9.70
CA PHE A 170 -1.95 -4.36 10.32
C PHE A 170 -1.63 -4.61 11.81
N SER A 171 -0.63 -3.93 12.37
CA SER A 171 -0.39 -3.95 13.81
C SER A 171 -1.57 -3.26 14.51
N GLY A 172 -2.24 -3.95 15.44
CA GLY A 172 -3.46 -3.44 16.08
C GLY A 172 -4.73 -3.48 15.22
N LEU A 173 -4.76 -4.27 14.14
CA LEU A 173 -5.94 -4.65 13.35
C LEU A 173 -6.99 -3.55 13.11
N LEU A 174 -6.61 -2.46 12.43
CA LEU A 174 -7.53 -1.44 11.87
C LEU A 174 -8.57 -0.88 12.87
N GLU A 175 -8.28 -0.91 14.17
CA GLU A 175 -9.25 -0.61 15.24
C GLU A 175 -9.68 0.85 15.24
N ASP A 176 -8.72 1.77 15.07
CA ASP A 176 -8.95 3.22 15.07
C ASP A 176 -8.51 3.83 13.73
N PRO A 177 -9.43 4.23 12.84
CA PRO A 177 -9.06 4.88 11.59
C PRO A 177 -8.55 6.30 11.85
N ASP A 178 -7.37 6.61 11.33
CA ASP A 178 -6.77 7.93 11.33
C ASP A 178 -6.37 8.35 9.91
N LEU A 179 -5.88 9.60 9.78
CA LEU A 179 -5.47 10.11 8.47
C LEU A 179 -4.33 9.26 7.90
N ASP A 180 -3.34 8.91 8.72
CA ASP A 180 -2.18 8.12 8.34
C ASP A 180 -2.55 6.75 7.77
N MET A 181 -3.56 6.09 8.32
CA MET A 181 -4.14 4.87 7.79
C MET A 181 -4.65 5.08 6.36
N VAL A 182 -5.44 6.15 6.11
CA VAL A 182 -5.92 6.46 4.75
C VAL A 182 -4.73 6.66 3.80
N ARG A 183 -3.73 7.44 4.22
CA ARG A 183 -2.51 7.70 3.45
C ARG A 183 -1.76 6.40 3.11
N LEU A 184 -1.52 5.57 4.13
CA LEU A 184 -0.78 4.31 4.04
C LEU A 184 -1.47 3.30 3.12
N PHE A 185 -2.77 3.09 3.28
CA PHE A 185 -3.52 2.14 2.44
C PHE A 185 -3.65 2.61 0.98
N LEU A 186 -3.68 3.92 0.71
CA LEU A 186 -3.60 4.45 -0.65
C LEU A 186 -2.24 4.16 -1.29
N LEU A 187 -1.15 4.37 -0.54
CA LEU A 187 0.20 4.04 -1.01
C LEU A 187 0.36 2.54 -1.25
N MET A 188 -0.12 1.69 -0.35
CA MET A 188 -0.11 0.24 -0.51
C MET A 188 -0.89 -0.18 -1.76
N ALA A 189 -2.07 0.42 -2.00
CA ALA A 189 -2.82 0.16 -3.23
C ALA A 189 -2.03 0.51 -4.49
N PHE A 190 -1.39 1.69 -4.52
CA PHE A 190 -0.55 2.13 -5.64
C PHE A 190 0.60 1.15 -5.91
N TYR A 191 1.29 0.72 -4.86
CA TYR A 191 2.35 -0.29 -4.94
C TYR A 191 1.87 -1.61 -5.54
N MET A 192 0.68 -2.08 -5.13
CA MET A 192 0.09 -3.32 -5.65
C MET A 192 -0.31 -3.19 -7.13
N LEU A 193 -0.74 -2.00 -7.57
CA LEU A 193 -1.01 -1.74 -8.99
C LEU A 193 0.28 -1.82 -9.83
N GLY A 194 1.40 -1.28 -9.33
CA GLY A 194 2.71 -1.41 -9.98
C GLY A 194 3.17 -2.87 -10.13
N ASN A 195 2.82 -3.73 -9.17
CA ASN A 195 3.08 -5.18 -9.21
C ASN A 195 1.99 -5.98 -9.95
N CYS A 196 1.04 -5.32 -10.62
CA CYS A 196 -0.07 -5.96 -11.35
C CYS A 196 -1.00 -6.83 -10.48
N ARG A 197 -1.11 -6.53 -9.17
CA ARG A 197 -1.95 -7.26 -8.19
C ARG A 197 -3.23 -6.48 -7.87
N ARG A 198 -4.13 -6.42 -8.85
CA ARG A 198 -5.35 -5.58 -8.82
C ARG A 198 -6.31 -5.96 -7.70
N ASN A 199 -6.56 -7.23 -7.42
CA ASN A 199 -7.44 -7.72 -6.35
C ASN A 199 -6.94 -7.22 -4.99
N THR A 200 -5.63 -7.32 -4.72
CA THR A 200 -5.07 -6.80 -3.47
C THR A 200 -5.12 -5.27 -3.44
N ALA A 201 -4.83 -4.60 -4.56
CA ALA A 201 -4.98 -3.15 -4.65
C ALA A 201 -6.42 -2.70 -4.33
N TYR A 202 -7.43 -3.37 -4.90
CA TYR A 202 -8.84 -3.09 -4.62
C TYR A 202 -9.19 -3.25 -3.13
N MET A 203 -8.62 -4.26 -2.46
CA MET A 203 -8.81 -4.43 -1.01
C MET A 203 -8.22 -3.25 -0.22
N TYR A 204 -7.01 -2.81 -0.55
CA TYR A 204 -6.38 -1.67 0.12
C TYR A 204 -7.11 -0.34 -0.14
N ILE A 205 -7.52 -0.07 -1.38
CA ILE A 205 -8.35 1.10 -1.70
C ILE A 205 -9.66 1.05 -0.90
N SER A 206 -10.28 -0.13 -0.78
CA SER A 206 -11.53 -0.27 -0.02
C SER A 206 -11.36 0.05 1.46
N ILE A 207 -10.23 -0.33 2.06
CA ILE A 207 -9.91 0.02 3.46
C ILE A 207 -9.71 1.53 3.58
N ALA A 208 -8.91 2.14 2.70
CA ALA A 208 -8.68 3.59 2.70
C ALA A 208 -9.98 4.39 2.55
N VAL A 209 -10.87 3.97 1.63
CA VAL A 209 -12.18 4.62 1.42
C VAL A 209 -13.05 4.52 2.67
N ARG A 210 -13.12 3.34 3.31
CA ARG A 210 -13.92 3.16 4.52
C ARG A 210 -13.38 3.98 5.69
N ALA A 211 -12.06 4.04 5.86
CA ALA A 211 -11.41 4.88 6.87
C ALA A 211 -11.70 6.37 6.62
N ALA A 212 -11.55 6.85 5.37
CA ALA A 212 -11.85 8.22 5.00
C ALA A 212 -13.32 8.61 5.23
N LEU A 213 -14.25 7.67 4.97
CA LEU A 213 -15.67 7.86 5.26
C LEU A 213 -15.94 7.91 6.77
N ALA A 214 -15.33 7.02 7.55
CA ALA A 214 -15.46 7.01 9.01
C ALA A 214 -14.94 8.32 9.65
N LEU A 215 -13.85 8.88 9.10
CA LEU A 215 -13.29 10.17 9.49
C LEU A 215 -14.10 11.38 9.00
N GLY A 216 -15.08 11.18 8.12
CA GLY A 216 -15.88 12.27 7.58
C GLY A 216 -15.16 13.16 6.56
N LEU A 217 -14.04 12.70 5.97
CA LEU A 217 -13.26 13.47 4.98
C LEU A 217 -14.05 13.86 3.72
N HIS A 218 -15.18 13.20 3.49
CA HIS A 218 -16.11 13.53 2.40
C HIS A 218 -16.93 14.81 2.67
N SER A 219 -16.98 15.31 3.91
CA SER A 219 -17.82 16.44 4.29
C SER A 219 -17.16 17.78 3.94
N GLN A 220 -17.77 18.52 3.02
CA GLN A 220 -17.32 19.86 2.62
C GLN A 220 -17.33 20.88 3.76
N SER A 221 -18.12 20.63 4.82
CA SER A 221 -18.20 21.50 6.00
C SER A 221 -16.86 21.68 6.71
N LEU A 222 -15.92 20.74 6.56
CA LEU A 222 -14.57 20.81 7.12
C LEU A 222 -13.66 21.78 6.33
N TYR A 223 -14.01 22.09 5.08
CA TYR A 223 -13.20 22.89 4.17
C TYR A 223 -13.79 24.29 3.92
N THR A 224 -15.08 24.51 4.21
CA THR A 224 -15.70 25.83 4.28
C THR A 224 -15.42 26.50 5.62
N CYS A 225 -14.17 26.92 5.85
CA CYS A 225 -13.89 27.96 6.83
C CYS A 225 -14.12 29.30 6.15
N GLU A 226 -15.34 29.84 6.25
CA GLU A 226 -15.63 31.22 5.89
C GLU A 226 -14.65 32.15 6.63
N PRO A 227 -13.95 33.08 5.95
CA PRO A 227 -13.13 34.05 6.65
C PRO A 227 -14.03 34.85 7.58
N LYS A 228 -13.75 34.82 8.89
CA LYS A 228 -14.46 35.64 9.88
C LYS A 228 -14.42 37.09 9.42
N SER A 229 -15.51 37.58 8.84
CA SER A 229 -15.67 39.00 8.54
C SER A 229 -15.54 39.75 9.86
N HIS A 230 -14.48 40.54 9.99
CA HIS A 230 -14.32 41.47 11.09
C HIS A 230 -15.59 42.32 11.19
N GLN A 231 -16.44 42.07 12.21
CA GLN A 231 -17.48 43.02 12.59
C GLN A 231 -16.77 44.29 13.07
N CYS A 232 -16.61 45.26 12.16
CA CYS A 232 -16.30 46.62 12.52
C CYS A 232 -17.53 47.17 13.26
N GLY A 233 -17.48 47.15 14.59
CA GLY A 233 -18.47 47.79 15.43
C GLY A 233 -18.47 49.29 15.17
N LEU A 234 -19.47 49.75 14.43
CA LEU A 234 -19.84 51.16 14.37
C LEU A 234 -20.37 51.56 15.76
N LEU A 235 -19.51 52.22 16.53
CA LEU A 235 -19.90 53.04 17.66
C LEU A 235 -20.83 54.15 17.15
N LYS A 236 -22.07 54.15 17.64
CA LYS A 236 -22.92 55.34 17.76
C LYS A 236 -23.18 55.56 19.25
#